data_AF-A0A2D5Z686-F1
#
_entry.id   AF-A0A2D5Z686-F1
#
_cell.length_a   1.000
_cell.length_b   1.000
_cell.length_c   1.000
_cell.angle_alpha   90.00
_cell.angle_beta   90.00
_cell.angle_gamma   90.00
#
_symmetry.space_group_name_H-M   'P 1'
#
loop_
_entity.id
_entity.type
_entity.pdbx_description
1 polymer ?
#
loop_
_entity_poly.entity_id
_entity_poly.type
_entity_poly.pdbx_seq_one_letter_code
_entity_poly.pdbx_strand_id
1 'polypeptide(L)'
;MRRRFSSGTVVIVALALIGCRTSPPDPGTTGGRIDPYRTTSADRASTDASMPALYEYSDVTAEALVRSLAELDEVKSATQPLVLELGGIENHTGTPTGDFELIQHRLRGAVRRSQIARKHFIFVESTARMDSELRRVDADGPDLTSRYPADRIYLLVGDFFESARGRTRRYYFEFQLLHLSTRRIIFNEPFDLAQR
;
A
#
# COMPACT_ATOMS: atom_id res chain seq x y z
N MET A 1 6.19 54.93 44.60
CA MET A 1 6.14 55.71 43.34
C MET A 1 5.20 55.01 42.37
N ARG A 2 4.06 55.65 42.06
CA ARG A 2 3.03 55.15 41.12
C ARG A 2 3.41 55.55 39.69
N ARG A 3 3.39 54.63 38.73
CA ARG A 3 3.41 54.97 37.30
C ARG A 3 2.11 54.52 36.64
N ARG A 4 1.37 55.51 36.15
CA ARG A 4 0.16 55.39 35.34
C ARG A 4 0.58 54.97 33.93
N PHE A 5 -0.03 53.92 33.37
CA PHE A 5 0.05 53.62 31.95
C PHE A 5 -1.22 54.11 31.25
N SER A 6 -0.99 54.95 30.24
CA SER A 6 -1.97 55.64 29.41
C SER A 6 -2.52 54.71 28.34
N SER A 7 -3.84 54.69 28.21
CA SER A 7 -4.56 54.02 27.13
C SER A 7 -4.24 54.68 25.78
N GLY A 8 -3.69 53.91 24.84
CA GLY A 8 -3.44 54.33 23.47
C GLY A 8 -4.51 53.78 22.53
N THR A 9 -5.25 54.69 21.91
CA THR A 9 -6.28 54.45 20.89
C THR A 9 -5.65 53.80 19.65
N VAL A 10 -6.06 52.58 19.31
CA VAL A 10 -5.65 51.91 18.06
C VAL A 10 -6.66 52.25 16.97
N VAL A 11 -6.19 53.00 15.96
CA VAL A 11 -6.92 53.33 14.74
C VAL A 11 -6.92 52.12 13.81
N ILE A 12 -8.12 51.65 13.48
CA ILE A 12 -8.39 50.57 12.51
C ILE A 12 -8.31 51.18 11.11
N VAL A 13 -7.28 50.79 10.33
CA VAL A 13 -7.21 51.05 8.88
C VAL A 13 -7.62 49.78 8.16
N ALA A 14 -8.88 49.78 7.71
CA ALA A 14 -9.45 48.73 6.87
C ALA A 14 -8.98 48.92 5.41
N LEU A 15 -7.92 48.20 5.01
CA LEU A 15 -7.58 48.04 3.60
C LEU A 15 -8.44 46.92 2.99
N ALA A 16 -9.44 47.33 2.21
CA ALA A 16 -10.22 46.45 1.35
C ALA A 16 -9.34 45.91 0.21
N LEU A 17 -8.67 44.78 0.44
CA LEU A 17 -8.10 43.96 -0.63
C LEU A 17 -9.25 43.21 -1.31
N ILE A 18 -9.75 43.80 -2.39
CA ILE A 18 -10.59 43.13 -3.39
C ILE A 18 -9.69 42.12 -4.12
N GLY A 19 -9.50 40.96 -3.49
CA GLY A 19 -8.88 39.82 -4.13
C GLY A 19 -9.84 39.27 -5.18
N CYS A 20 -9.44 39.33 -6.45
CA CYS A 20 -10.04 38.56 -7.52
C CYS A 20 -10.19 37.11 -7.06
N ARG A 21 -11.43 36.66 -6.86
CA ARG A 21 -11.75 35.23 -6.71
C ARG A 21 -11.47 34.57 -8.05
N THR A 22 -10.24 34.11 -8.25
CA THR A 22 -9.98 33.03 -9.19
C THR A 22 -10.71 31.81 -8.64
N SER A 23 -11.90 31.53 -9.17
CA SER A 23 -12.57 30.25 -8.93
C SER A 23 -11.54 29.14 -9.21
N PRO A 24 -11.32 28.20 -8.28
CA PRO A 24 -10.44 27.07 -8.55
C PRO A 24 -10.95 26.41 -9.84
N PRO A 25 -10.05 26.14 -10.81
CA PRO A 25 -10.46 25.59 -12.10
C PRO A 25 -11.28 24.32 -11.87
N ASP A 26 -12.42 24.22 -12.56
CA ASP A 26 -13.31 23.08 -12.45
C ASP A 26 -12.51 21.77 -12.59
N PRO A 27 -12.63 20.82 -11.66
CA PRO A 27 -11.99 19.52 -11.76
C PRO A 27 -12.64 18.73 -12.90
N GLY A 28 -12.17 18.95 -14.13
CA GLY A 28 -12.66 18.22 -15.29
C GLY A 28 -12.24 18.72 -16.67
N THR A 29 -11.57 19.87 -16.81
CA THR A 29 -11.36 20.51 -18.12
C THR A 29 -9.90 20.57 -18.61
N THR A 30 -8.96 19.86 -17.99
CA THR A 30 -7.60 19.70 -18.53
C THR A 30 -7.43 18.32 -19.16
N GLY A 31 -7.11 18.31 -20.45
CA GLY A 31 -6.96 17.11 -21.28
C GLY A 31 -6.10 16.02 -20.64
N GLY A 32 -6.79 14.93 -20.26
CA GLY A 32 -6.30 13.57 -20.48
C GLY A 32 -5.71 12.81 -19.29
N ARG A 33 -5.41 13.42 -18.14
CA ARG A 33 -4.87 12.69 -16.98
C ARG A 33 -5.52 13.16 -15.68
N ILE A 34 -6.38 12.31 -15.13
CA ILE A 34 -6.96 12.50 -13.80
C ILE A 34 -5.94 11.98 -12.77
N ASP A 35 -5.68 12.78 -11.74
CA ASP A 35 -4.87 12.34 -10.60
C ASP A 35 -5.60 11.20 -9.87
N PRO A 36 -5.02 10.00 -9.76
CA PRO A 36 -5.67 8.85 -9.12
C PRO A 36 -5.95 9.04 -7.63
N TYR A 37 -5.32 10.02 -6.96
CA TYR A 37 -5.56 10.32 -5.54
C TYR A 37 -6.59 11.41 -5.31
N ARG A 38 -7.14 12.00 -6.38
CA ARG A 38 -8.13 13.06 -6.24
C ARG A 38 -9.52 12.48 -6.30
N THR A 39 -10.30 12.67 -5.24
CA THR A 39 -11.73 12.33 -5.22
C THR A 39 -12.47 13.10 -6.31
N THR A 40 -13.12 12.37 -7.22
CA THR A 40 -13.96 12.93 -8.27
C THR A 40 -15.37 13.26 -7.75
N SER A 41 -16.22 13.87 -8.59
CA SER A 41 -17.64 14.03 -8.27
C SER A 41 -18.39 12.70 -8.25
N ALA A 42 -18.01 11.75 -9.10
CA ALA A 42 -18.57 10.41 -9.13
C ALA A 42 -18.25 9.63 -7.84
N ASP A 43 -17.01 9.70 -7.36
CA ASP A 43 -16.60 9.05 -6.09
C ASP A 43 -17.39 9.58 -4.89
N ARG A 44 -17.72 10.88 -4.88
CA ARG A 44 -18.53 11.50 -3.81
C ARG A 44 -20.00 11.10 -3.85
N ALA A 45 -20.50 10.73 -5.02
CA ALA A 45 -21.88 10.28 -5.18
C ALA A 45 -22.05 8.77 -4.92
N SER A 46 -20.95 8.00 -4.98
CA SER A 46 -20.97 6.57 -4.73
C SER A 46 -21.02 6.22 -3.25
N THR A 47 -21.70 5.11 -2.93
CA THR A 47 -21.68 4.45 -1.61
C THR A 47 -20.57 3.40 -1.48
N ASP A 48 -19.79 3.21 -2.53
CA ASP A 48 -18.69 2.26 -2.60
C ASP A 48 -17.42 2.84 -2.00
N ALA A 49 -16.38 2.01 -1.89
CA ALA A 49 -15.09 2.45 -1.39
C ALA A 49 -14.48 3.55 -2.28
N SER A 50 -13.95 4.60 -1.65
CA SER A 50 -13.21 5.62 -2.39
C SER A 50 -11.89 5.06 -2.90
N MET A 51 -11.76 4.94 -4.23
CA MET A 51 -10.53 4.45 -4.87
C MET A 51 -9.27 5.25 -4.47
N PRO A 52 -9.29 6.59 -4.42
CA PRO A 52 -8.19 7.37 -3.87
C PRO A 52 -7.73 6.93 -2.47
N ALA A 53 -8.70 6.68 -1.56
CA ALA A 53 -8.40 6.25 -0.20
C ALA A 53 -7.81 4.84 -0.19
N LEU A 54 -8.31 3.93 -1.04
CA LEU A 54 -7.75 2.58 -1.18
C LEU A 54 -6.31 2.60 -1.72
N TYR A 55 -5.99 3.52 -2.64
CA TYR A 55 -4.61 3.66 -3.15
C TYR A 55 -3.65 4.19 -2.09
N GLU A 56 -4.02 5.27 -1.42
CA GLU A 56 -3.22 5.82 -0.32
C GLU A 56 -2.99 4.75 0.76
N TYR A 57 -4.05 4.04 1.11
CA TYR A 57 -3.98 2.94 2.05
C TYR A 57 -3.08 1.79 1.60
N SER A 58 -3.11 1.42 0.33
CA SER A 58 -2.21 0.39 -0.20
C SER A 58 -0.74 0.81 -0.08
N ASP A 59 -0.43 2.10 -0.26
CA ASP A 59 0.93 2.61 -0.11
C ASP A 59 1.36 2.58 1.36
N VAL A 60 0.50 3.05 2.28
CA VAL A 60 0.75 3.02 3.74
C VAL A 60 0.89 1.59 4.26
N THR A 61 0.01 0.69 3.81
CA THR A 61 0.04 -0.73 4.18
C THR A 61 1.32 -1.39 3.70
N ALA A 62 1.77 -1.12 2.46
CA ALA A 62 3.03 -1.65 1.96
C ALA A 62 4.23 -1.20 2.81
N GLU A 63 4.27 0.07 3.21
CA GLU A 63 5.34 0.60 4.06
C GLU A 63 5.32 -0.06 5.45
N ALA A 64 4.15 -0.11 6.08
CA ALA A 64 3.97 -0.72 7.39
C ALA A 64 4.33 -2.21 7.36
N LEU A 65 3.84 -2.95 6.37
CA LEU A 65 4.13 -4.36 6.17
C LEU A 65 5.63 -4.61 6.05
N VAL A 66 6.32 -3.87 5.18
CA VAL A 66 7.77 -4.05 5.01
C VAL A 66 8.53 -3.73 6.30
N ARG A 67 8.09 -2.72 7.05
CA ARG A 67 8.69 -2.41 8.36
C ARG A 67 8.49 -3.57 9.33
N SER A 68 7.27 -4.09 9.47
CA SER A 68 7.01 -5.25 10.32
C SER A 68 7.84 -6.47 9.92
N LEU A 69 7.93 -6.77 8.61
CA LEU A 69 8.74 -7.88 8.11
C LEU A 69 10.23 -7.72 8.44
N ALA A 70 10.78 -6.50 8.36
CA ALA A 70 12.17 -6.24 8.69
C ALA A 70 12.48 -6.39 10.18
N GLU A 71 11.45 -6.37 11.04
CA GLU A 71 11.60 -6.52 12.48
C GLU A 71 11.63 -7.97 12.95
N LEU A 72 11.30 -8.95 12.09
CA LEU A 72 11.32 -10.37 12.39
C LEU A 72 12.75 -10.87 12.73
N ASP A 73 12.86 -11.70 13.76
CA ASP A 73 14.16 -12.21 14.24
C ASP A 73 14.87 -13.05 13.15
N GLU A 74 14.12 -13.85 12.39
CA GLU A 74 14.63 -14.62 11.25
C GLU A 74 15.19 -13.72 10.15
N VAL A 75 14.60 -12.54 9.95
CA VAL A 75 15.02 -11.57 8.93
C VAL A 75 16.23 -10.78 9.39
N LYS A 76 16.29 -10.43 10.68
CA LYS A 76 17.43 -9.72 11.29
C LYS A 76 18.67 -10.59 11.43
N SER A 77 18.48 -11.87 11.77
CA SER A 77 19.58 -12.83 11.98
C SER A 77 20.12 -13.43 10.68
N ALA A 78 19.42 -13.24 9.55
CA ALA A 78 19.85 -13.75 8.26
C ALA A 78 21.18 -13.10 7.83
N THR A 79 22.19 -13.93 7.56
CA THR A 79 23.51 -13.48 7.07
C THR A 79 23.49 -13.06 5.61
N GLN A 80 22.44 -13.43 4.88
CA GLN A 80 22.23 -13.14 3.46
C GLN A 80 20.76 -12.80 3.22
N PRO A 81 20.44 -12.04 2.15
CA PRO A 81 19.06 -11.72 1.81
C PRO A 81 18.20 -12.99 1.65
N LEU A 82 17.00 -12.98 2.22
CA LEU A 82 16.02 -14.04 2.08
C LEU A 82 15.30 -13.94 0.74
N VAL A 83 14.67 -15.02 0.29
CA VAL A 83 13.88 -15.00 -0.95
C VAL A 83 12.42 -14.84 -0.59
N LEU A 84 11.77 -13.82 -1.15
CA LEU A 84 10.37 -13.52 -0.89
C LEU A 84 9.56 -13.69 -2.17
N GLU A 85 8.68 -14.70 -2.16
CA GLU A 85 7.64 -14.89 -3.16
C GLU A 85 6.38 -14.13 -2.72
N LEU A 86 5.87 -13.24 -3.58
CA LEU A 86 4.62 -12.54 -3.35
C LEU A 86 3.47 -13.41 -3.87
N GLY A 87 2.83 -14.13 -2.95
CA GLY A 87 1.66 -14.96 -3.20
C GLY A 87 0.40 -14.16 -3.50
N GLY A 88 -0.71 -14.87 -3.62
CA GLY A 88 -2.04 -14.30 -3.83
C GLY A 88 -2.47 -13.37 -2.68
N ILE A 89 -3.31 -12.40 -3.02
CA ILE A 89 -4.13 -11.69 -2.05
C ILE A 89 -5.57 -11.99 -2.40
N GLU A 90 -6.33 -12.60 -1.50
CA GLU A 90 -7.73 -12.94 -1.74
C GLU A 90 -8.64 -11.75 -1.39
N ASN A 91 -9.71 -11.56 -2.16
CA ASN A 91 -10.68 -10.49 -1.94
C ASN A 91 -11.91 -11.03 -1.24
N HIS A 92 -12.07 -10.68 0.04
CA HIS A 92 -13.25 -10.99 0.86
C HIS A 92 -14.15 -9.76 1.07
N THR A 93 -14.10 -8.79 0.14
CA THR A 93 -14.85 -7.52 0.21
C THR A 93 -15.91 -7.43 -0.88
N GLY A 94 -16.76 -6.40 -0.83
CA GLY A 94 -17.64 -6.04 -1.95
C GLY A 94 -16.95 -5.29 -3.09
N THR A 95 -15.63 -5.10 -3.04
CA THR A 95 -14.87 -4.32 -4.04
C THR A 95 -14.84 -5.06 -5.37
N PRO A 96 -15.15 -4.39 -6.51
CA PRO A 96 -15.06 -4.99 -7.83
C PRO A 96 -13.67 -5.59 -8.11
N THR A 97 -13.63 -6.73 -8.82
CA THR A 97 -12.38 -7.45 -9.10
C THR A 97 -11.33 -6.56 -9.78
N GLY A 98 -11.71 -5.75 -10.77
CA GLY A 98 -10.76 -4.87 -11.47
C GLY A 98 -10.13 -3.81 -10.57
N ASP A 99 -10.91 -3.25 -9.65
CA ASP A 99 -10.41 -2.27 -8.68
C ASP A 99 -9.48 -2.93 -7.66
N PHE A 100 -9.84 -4.13 -7.19
CA PHE A 100 -9.01 -4.93 -6.29
C PHE A 100 -7.68 -5.34 -6.92
N GLU A 101 -7.68 -5.79 -8.18
CA GLU A 101 -6.46 -6.14 -8.90
C GLU A 101 -5.49 -4.96 -9.00
N LEU A 102 -6.01 -3.75 -9.19
CA LEU A 102 -5.20 -2.54 -9.24
C LEU A 102 -4.57 -2.22 -7.87
N ILE A 103 -5.34 -2.37 -6.79
CA ILE A 103 -4.84 -2.23 -5.42
C ILE A 103 -3.75 -3.26 -5.13
N GLN A 104 -3.99 -4.54 -5.46
CA GLN A 104 -3.01 -5.61 -5.29
C GLN A 104 -1.72 -5.32 -6.08
N HIS A 105 -1.84 -4.92 -7.35
CA HIS A 105 -0.69 -4.58 -8.18
C HIS A 105 0.12 -3.41 -7.60
N ARG A 106 -0.58 -2.38 -7.12
CA ARG A 106 0.02 -1.21 -6.49
C ARG A 106 0.77 -1.55 -5.21
N LEU A 107 0.12 -2.26 -4.28
CA LEU A 107 0.70 -2.74 -3.03
C LEU A 107 1.97 -3.58 -3.31
N ARG A 108 1.87 -4.59 -4.19
CA ARG A 108 3.03 -5.42 -4.58
C ARG A 108 4.15 -4.59 -5.21
N GLY A 109 3.79 -3.58 -6.00
CA GLY A 109 4.75 -2.62 -6.55
C GLY A 109 5.47 -1.81 -5.48
N ALA A 110 4.73 -1.30 -4.49
CA ALA A 110 5.28 -0.53 -3.38
C ALA A 110 6.21 -1.38 -2.49
N VAL A 111 5.80 -2.60 -2.13
CA VAL A 111 6.63 -3.55 -1.38
C VAL A 111 7.95 -3.83 -2.10
N ARG A 112 7.91 -4.14 -3.40
CA ARG A 112 9.12 -4.42 -4.21
C ARG A 112 10.07 -3.23 -4.33
N ARG A 113 9.53 -2.01 -4.38
CA ARG A 113 10.34 -0.78 -4.49
C ARG A 113 10.91 -0.32 -3.16
N SER A 114 10.39 -0.81 -2.03
CA SER A 114 10.85 -0.40 -0.70
C SER A 114 12.34 -0.71 -0.50
N GLN A 115 13.11 0.30 -0.11
CA GLN A 115 14.54 0.14 0.20
C GLN A 115 14.78 -0.79 1.38
N ILE A 116 13.90 -0.74 2.39
CA ILE A 116 13.94 -1.62 3.55
C ILE A 116 13.78 -3.07 3.06
N ALA A 117 12.76 -3.35 2.24
CA ALA A 117 12.55 -4.70 1.76
C ALA A 117 13.72 -5.20 0.91
N ARG A 118 14.22 -4.38 -0.02
CA ARG A 118 15.34 -4.75 -0.91
C ARG A 118 16.66 -5.00 -0.17
N LYS A 119 16.82 -4.50 1.06
CA LYS A 119 17.97 -4.80 1.91
C LYS A 119 17.92 -6.22 2.47
N HIS A 120 16.72 -6.71 2.77
CA HIS A 120 16.50 -7.99 3.45
C HIS A 120 16.04 -9.11 2.52
N PHE A 121 15.43 -8.77 1.38
CA PHE A 121 14.75 -9.72 0.51
C PHE A 121 15.18 -9.58 -0.96
N ILE A 122 15.30 -10.74 -1.61
CA ILE A 122 15.30 -10.90 -3.06
C ILE A 122 13.88 -11.30 -3.45
N PHE A 123 13.24 -10.47 -4.26
CA PHE A 123 11.90 -10.76 -4.76
C PHE A 123 11.96 -11.68 -5.96
N VAL A 124 11.21 -12.77 -5.91
CA VAL A 124 11.03 -13.68 -7.05
C VAL A 124 9.57 -13.65 -7.47
N GLU A 125 9.37 -13.69 -8.79
CA GLU A 125 8.05 -14.01 -9.35
C GLU A 125 7.73 -15.48 -9.05
N SER A 126 6.45 -15.84 -9.02
CA SER A 126 6.03 -17.19 -8.66
C SER A 126 6.89 -18.25 -9.34
N THR A 127 7.45 -19.16 -8.55
CA THR A 127 8.37 -20.20 -9.03
C THR A 127 7.75 -21.00 -10.19
N ALA A 128 6.46 -21.34 -10.08
CA ALA A 128 5.71 -22.01 -11.15
C ALA A 128 5.68 -21.22 -12.47
N ARG A 129 5.57 -19.89 -12.41
CA ARG A 129 5.57 -19.02 -13.59
C ARG A 129 6.97 -18.92 -14.18
N MET A 130 7.98 -18.76 -13.35
CA MET A 130 9.38 -18.76 -13.77
C MET A 130 9.73 -20.07 -14.48
N ASP A 131 9.35 -21.22 -13.92
CA ASP A 131 9.60 -22.53 -14.51
C ASP A 131 8.87 -22.70 -15.86
N SER A 132 7.65 -22.15 -15.98
CA SER A 132 6.91 -22.19 -17.24
C SER A 132 7.55 -21.33 -18.34
N GLU A 133 8.12 -20.17 -17.99
CA GLU A 133 8.84 -19.33 -18.94
C GLU A 133 10.21 -19.92 -19.28
N LEU A 134 10.87 -20.58 -18.33
CA LEU A 134 12.16 -21.23 -18.58
C LEU A 134 12.02 -22.37 -19.57
N ARG A 135 11.02 -23.24 -19.38
CA ARG A 135 10.70 -24.32 -20.32
C ARG A 135 10.41 -23.79 -21.73
N ARG A 136 9.97 -22.54 -21.85
CA ARG A 136 9.71 -21.88 -23.13
C ARG A 136 10.97 -21.33 -23.79
N VAL A 137 11.94 -20.87 -23.01
CA VAL A 137 13.17 -20.21 -23.49
C VAL A 137 14.33 -21.19 -23.66
N ASP A 138 14.44 -22.19 -22.78
CA ASP A 138 15.55 -23.15 -22.77
C ASP A 138 15.04 -24.51 -22.25
N ALA A 139 14.78 -25.44 -23.18
CA ALA A 139 14.25 -26.76 -22.85
C ALA A 139 15.23 -27.63 -22.05
N ASP A 140 16.54 -27.31 -22.12
CA ASP A 140 17.63 -28.04 -21.45
C ASP A 140 18.29 -27.21 -20.33
N GLY A 141 17.73 -26.05 -19.98
CA GLY A 141 18.28 -25.16 -18.96
C GLY A 141 18.18 -25.76 -17.54
N PRO A 142 19.16 -25.51 -16.64
CA PRO A 142 19.10 -25.99 -15.26
C PRO A 142 17.88 -25.42 -14.54
N ASP A 143 17.16 -26.29 -13.82
CA ASP A 143 15.95 -25.96 -13.07
C ASP A 143 16.21 -24.85 -12.04
N LEU A 144 15.65 -23.65 -12.25
CA LEU A 144 15.91 -22.50 -11.39
C LEU A 144 15.30 -22.64 -10.00
N THR A 145 14.39 -23.60 -9.78
CA THR A 145 13.96 -23.96 -8.41
C THR A 145 15.14 -24.45 -7.56
N SER A 146 16.26 -24.85 -8.18
CA SER A 146 17.52 -25.16 -7.48
C SER A 146 18.38 -23.93 -7.16
N ARG A 147 18.02 -22.72 -7.63
CA ARG A 147 18.86 -21.51 -7.50
C ARG A 147 18.92 -20.97 -6.08
N TYR A 148 17.83 -21.17 -5.33
CA TYR A 148 17.75 -20.77 -3.93
C TYR A 148 17.41 -21.99 -3.09
N PRO A 149 18.10 -22.20 -1.96
CA PRO A 149 17.77 -23.31 -1.09
C PRO A 149 16.40 -23.06 -0.45
N ALA A 150 15.58 -24.11 -0.36
CA ALA A 150 14.17 -24.01 0.03
C ALA A 150 13.96 -23.53 1.49
N ASP A 151 14.99 -23.60 2.32
CA ASP A 151 15.06 -23.06 3.69
C ASP A 151 15.24 -21.53 3.75
N ARG A 152 15.33 -20.87 2.58
CA ARG A 152 15.44 -19.41 2.48
C ARG A 152 14.30 -18.78 1.71
N ILE A 153 13.35 -19.58 1.25
CA ILE A 153 12.19 -19.11 0.49
C ILE A 153 11.01 -18.93 1.43
N TYR A 154 10.47 -17.72 1.41
CA TYR A 154 9.27 -17.33 2.14
C TYR A 154 8.18 -16.92 1.17
N LEU A 155 6.95 -17.34 1.46
CA LEU A 155 5.77 -17.00 0.70
C LEU A 155 4.92 -16.01 1.51
N LEU A 156 4.72 -14.81 0.97
CA LEU A 156 3.84 -13.80 1.55
C LEU A 156 2.47 -13.91 0.87
N VAL A 157 1.46 -14.36 1.60
CA VAL A 157 0.06 -14.34 1.16
C VAL A 157 -0.71 -13.30 1.96
N GLY A 158 -1.88 -12.92 1.48
CA GLY A 158 -2.76 -12.08 2.27
C GLY A 158 -4.22 -12.20 1.89
N ASP A 159 -5.03 -11.53 2.69
CA ASP A 159 -6.46 -11.45 2.56
C ASP A 159 -6.88 -9.98 2.70
N PHE A 160 -7.84 -9.56 1.88
CA PHE A 160 -8.43 -8.22 1.94
C PHE A 160 -9.87 -8.33 2.42
N PHE A 161 -10.16 -7.71 3.56
CA PHE A 161 -11.44 -7.82 4.24
C PHE A 161 -12.16 -6.49 4.34
N GLU A 162 -13.49 -6.58 4.45
CA GLU A 162 -14.38 -5.46 4.68
C GLU A 162 -15.29 -5.76 5.87
N SER A 163 -15.32 -4.85 6.83
CA SER A 163 -16.28 -4.82 7.92
C SER A 163 -17.25 -3.66 7.69
N ALA A 164 -18.49 -3.98 7.29
CA ALA A 164 -19.57 -3.02 7.15
C ALA A 164 -20.50 -3.02 8.39
N ARG A 165 -20.71 -1.84 9.00
CA ARG A 165 -21.71 -1.62 10.06
C ARG A 165 -22.54 -0.39 9.74
N GLY A 166 -23.76 -0.61 9.26
CA GLY A 166 -24.66 0.48 8.83
C GLY A 166 -24.07 1.23 7.64
N ARG A 167 -23.77 2.53 7.82
CA ARG A 167 -23.15 3.38 6.77
C ARG A 167 -21.63 3.43 6.85
N THR A 168 -21.02 2.82 7.86
CA THR A 168 -19.57 2.82 8.05
C THR A 168 -19.00 1.53 7.50
N ARG A 169 -18.06 1.63 6.57
CA ARG A 169 -17.24 0.52 6.08
C ARG A 169 -15.82 0.69 6.61
N ARG A 170 -15.17 -0.41 6.94
CA ARG A 170 -13.75 -0.46 7.28
C ARG A 170 -13.13 -1.57 6.47
N TYR A 171 -11.95 -1.29 5.93
CA TYR A 171 -11.19 -2.26 5.16
C TYR A 171 -9.96 -2.64 5.95
N TYR A 172 -9.45 -3.86 5.78
CA TYR A 172 -8.16 -4.23 6.35
C TYR A 172 -7.50 -5.30 5.50
N PHE A 173 -6.17 -5.32 5.52
CA PHE A 173 -5.39 -6.41 4.96
C PHE A 173 -4.88 -7.29 6.09
N GLU A 174 -4.95 -8.60 5.94
CA GLU A 174 -4.22 -9.55 6.78
C GLU A 174 -3.11 -10.18 5.93
N PHE A 175 -1.89 -10.23 6.43
CA PHE A 175 -0.77 -10.83 5.72
C PHE A 175 -0.14 -11.95 6.55
N GLN A 176 0.17 -13.04 5.87
CA GLN A 176 0.87 -14.19 6.43
C GLN A 176 2.17 -14.45 5.69
N LEU A 177 3.27 -14.62 6.43
CA LEU A 177 4.55 -15.06 5.88
C LEU A 177 4.78 -16.53 6.23
N LEU A 178 4.88 -17.37 5.21
CA LEU A 178 5.08 -18.80 5.33
C LEU A 178 6.50 -19.16 4.95
N HIS A 179 7.17 -19.95 5.78
CA HIS A 179 8.44 -20.56 5.42
C HIS A 179 8.19 -21.78 4.52
N LEU A 180 8.69 -21.76 3.28
CA LEU A 180 8.23 -22.70 2.24
C LEU A 180 8.58 -24.17 2.54
N SER A 181 9.77 -24.42 3.09
CA SER A 181 10.21 -25.79 3.38
C SER A 181 9.51 -26.40 4.61
N THR A 182 9.28 -25.62 5.67
CA THR A 182 8.67 -26.13 6.92
C THR A 182 7.17 -25.89 7.01
N ARG A 183 6.60 -25.09 6.11
CA ARG A 183 5.19 -24.65 6.10
C ARG A 183 4.75 -23.94 7.38
N ARG A 184 5.69 -23.39 8.14
CA ARG A 184 5.41 -22.62 9.35
C ARG A 184 5.02 -21.19 8.97
N ILE A 185 3.96 -20.68 9.59
CA ILE A 185 3.63 -19.25 9.59
C ILE A 185 4.54 -18.57 10.61
N ILE A 186 5.36 -17.63 10.16
CA ILE A 186 6.30 -16.88 11.02
C ILE A 186 5.86 -15.42 11.24
N PHE A 187 4.85 -14.98 10.50
CA PHE A 187 4.26 -13.66 10.60
C PHE A 187 2.77 -13.79 10.29
N ASN A 188 1.94 -13.19 11.13
CA ASN A 188 0.53 -12.96 10.83
C ASN A 188 0.10 -11.64 11.48
N GLU A 189 -0.11 -10.59 10.68
CA GLU A 189 -0.55 -9.29 11.18
C GLU A 189 -1.67 -8.70 10.31
N PRO A 190 -2.73 -8.15 10.94
CA PRO A 190 -3.69 -7.30 10.27
C PRO A 190 -3.17 -5.85 10.22
N PHE A 191 -3.51 -5.17 9.14
CA PHE A 191 -3.27 -3.75 8.91
C PHE A 191 -4.63 -3.10 8.69
N ASP A 192 -5.09 -2.23 9.59
CA ASP A 192 -6.42 -1.63 9.49
C ASP A 192 -6.45 -0.35 8.63
N LEU A 193 -7.51 -0.16 7.84
CA LEU A 193 -7.88 1.12 7.25
C LEU A 193 -8.80 1.89 8.20
N ALA A 194 -8.30 2.97 8.78
CA ALA A 194 -9.16 3.97 9.41
C ALA A 194 -9.84 4.82 8.31
N GLN A 195 -11.00 4.38 7.82
CA GLN A 195 -11.89 5.28 7.07
C GLN A 195 -12.62 6.20 8.06
N ARG A 196 -12.46 7.52 7.87
CA ARG A 196 -13.22 8.56 8.56
C ARG A 196 -14.45 8.94 7.76
#